data_AF-A0A966Z270-F1
#
_entry.id   AF-A0A966Z270-F1
#
_cell.length_a   1.000
_cell.length_b   1.000
_cell.length_c   1.000
_cell.angle_alpha   90.00
_cell.angle_beta   90.00
_cell.angle_gamma   90.00
#
_symmetry.space_group_name_H-M   'P 1'
#
loop_
_entity.id
_entity.type
_entity.pdbx_description
1 polymer ?
#
loop_
_entity_poly.entity_id
_entity_poly.type
_entity_poly.pdbx_seq_one_letter_code
_entity_poly.pdbx_strand_id
1 'polypeptide(L)'
;AHGFGVLGKHGYGLLEDQTICSDRIIYIGTLGKAAGLNGAFVCAHEKIIAWLIQKARPYIYSTASSPALAFAVLRSISLIEGDHGQRLRARLQGNIALWKKESTFTRWKRLESDTAIQPIMVGSNETALQLARALDQFGYWIPAIRPPTVPKGKARLRMTLSAAHTKEQIEGLCNVLSKLESSLPPS
;
A
#
# COMPACT_ATOMS: atom_id res chain seq x y z
N ALA A 1 -7.15 -6.04 0.53
CA ALA A 1 -6.37 -5.52 -0.63
C ALA A 1 -4.96 -5.00 -0.29
N HIS A 2 -4.76 -4.12 0.69
CA HIS A 2 -3.43 -3.53 0.99
C HIS A 2 -2.65 -4.23 2.12
N GLY A 3 -3.29 -5.12 2.88
CA GLY A 3 -2.64 -5.85 3.97
C GLY A 3 -2.01 -7.19 3.56
N PHE A 4 -2.57 -7.89 2.56
CA PHE A 4 -2.03 -9.18 2.10
C PHE A 4 -0.59 -9.03 1.59
N GLY A 5 0.29 -9.92 2.04
CA GLY A 5 1.73 -9.90 1.82
C GLY A 5 2.52 -8.96 2.74
N VAL A 6 1.85 -8.07 3.49
CA VAL A 6 2.49 -6.95 4.21
C VAL A 6 2.26 -7.00 5.72
N LEU A 7 1.03 -7.28 6.15
CA LEU A 7 0.65 -7.34 7.57
C LEU A 7 0.61 -8.78 8.06
N GLY A 8 0.77 -8.96 9.36
CA GLY A 8 0.84 -10.27 9.99
C GLY A 8 2.21 -10.93 9.84
N LYS A 9 2.47 -11.92 10.72
CA LYS A 9 3.75 -12.61 10.81
C LYS A 9 4.10 -13.32 9.50
N HIS A 10 3.13 -14.01 8.89
CA HIS A 10 3.32 -14.77 7.64
C HIS A 10 2.86 -13.98 6.41
N GLY A 11 2.29 -12.78 6.59
CA GLY A 11 1.83 -11.95 5.48
C GLY A 11 0.40 -12.24 5.07
N TYR A 12 -0.41 -12.88 5.90
CA TYR A 12 -1.82 -13.16 5.58
C TYR A 12 -2.70 -11.91 5.63
N GLY A 13 -2.15 -10.81 6.16
CA GLY A 13 -2.80 -9.52 6.20
C GLY A 13 -3.45 -9.26 7.56
N LEU A 14 -4.46 -8.38 7.54
CA LEU A 14 -5.06 -7.83 8.75
C LEU A 14 -5.65 -8.88 9.69
N LEU A 15 -6.21 -9.96 9.15
CA LEU A 15 -6.82 -11.01 9.97
C LEU A 15 -5.79 -11.69 10.86
N GLU A 16 -4.61 -12.01 10.32
CA GLU A 16 -3.50 -12.55 11.10
C GLU A 16 -2.94 -11.51 12.07
N ASP A 17 -2.73 -10.29 11.59
CA ASP A 17 -2.18 -9.18 12.38
C ASP A 17 -3.00 -8.88 13.65
N GLN A 18 -4.33 -9.01 13.53
CA GLN A 18 -5.28 -8.75 14.61
C GLN A 18 -5.76 -10.05 15.30
N THR A 19 -5.18 -11.20 14.95
CA THR A 19 -5.55 -12.52 15.49
C THR A 19 -7.06 -12.83 15.36
N ILE A 20 -7.66 -12.39 14.25
CA ILE A 20 -9.08 -12.61 13.94
C ILE A 20 -9.24 -13.88 13.13
N CYS A 21 -10.04 -14.82 13.64
CA CYS A 21 -10.38 -16.06 12.94
C CYS A 21 -11.89 -16.34 13.05
N SER A 22 -12.54 -16.59 11.91
CA SER A 22 -13.96 -16.99 11.86
C SER A 22 -14.32 -17.55 10.49
N ASP A 23 -15.08 -18.64 10.47
CA ASP A 23 -15.66 -19.23 9.25
C ASP A 23 -16.69 -18.32 8.56
N ARG A 24 -17.14 -17.26 9.25
CA ARG A 24 -18.10 -16.28 8.71
C ARG A 24 -17.41 -15.18 7.90
N ILE A 25 -16.08 -15.15 7.88
CA ILE A 25 -15.32 -14.12 7.17
C ILE A 25 -15.11 -14.54 5.72
N ILE A 26 -15.39 -13.61 4.80
CA ILE A 26 -15.00 -13.70 3.40
C ILE A 26 -13.82 -12.75 3.21
N TYR A 27 -12.65 -13.30 2.95
CA TYR A 27 -11.44 -12.54 2.71
C TYR A 27 -11.18 -12.39 1.21
N ILE A 28 -11.15 -11.14 0.74
CA ILE A 28 -10.92 -10.81 -0.67
C ILE A 28 -9.57 -10.10 -0.81
N GLY A 29 -8.68 -10.70 -1.58
CA GLY A 29 -7.32 -10.22 -1.83
C GLY A 29 -7.07 -9.90 -3.29
N THR A 30 -6.07 -9.05 -3.55
CA THR A 30 -5.54 -8.84 -4.90
C THR A 30 -4.12 -9.37 -4.96
N LEU A 31 -3.78 -9.97 -6.09
CA LEU A 31 -2.44 -10.45 -6.39
C LEU A 31 -1.58 -9.37 -7.07
N GLY A 32 -2.18 -8.25 -7.47
CA GLY A 32 -1.51 -7.13 -8.14
C GLY A 32 -0.83 -6.11 -7.24
N LYS A 33 -0.51 -6.47 -5.99
CA LYS A 33 0.17 -5.59 -5.03
C LYS A 33 1.41 -6.29 -4.48
N ALA A 34 1.40 -6.66 -3.19
CA ALA A 34 2.56 -7.29 -2.56
C ALA A 34 2.94 -8.63 -3.22
N ALA A 35 1.97 -9.36 -3.78
CA ALA A 35 2.24 -10.59 -4.51
C ALA A 35 2.88 -10.37 -5.91
N GLY A 36 2.95 -9.13 -6.40
CA GLY A 36 3.72 -8.77 -7.60
C GLY A 36 3.20 -9.33 -8.92
N LEU A 37 1.93 -9.75 -8.98
CA LEU A 37 1.36 -10.47 -10.13
C LEU A 37 0.07 -9.78 -10.63
N ASN A 38 -0.89 -10.55 -11.15
CA ASN A 38 -2.20 -10.06 -11.57
C ASN A 38 -3.29 -10.98 -11.00
N GLY A 39 -4.49 -10.43 -10.81
CA GLY A 39 -5.66 -11.16 -10.39
C GLY A 39 -6.10 -10.84 -8.96
N ALA A 40 -7.09 -11.60 -8.51
CA ALA A 40 -7.68 -11.52 -7.19
C ALA A 40 -8.09 -12.91 -6.72
N PHE A 41 -8.30 -13.07 -5.42
CA PHE A 41 -8.77 -14.31 -4.83
C PHE A 41 -9.84 -14.03 -3.77
N VAL A 42 -10.64 -15.07 -3.50
CA VAL A 42 -11.58 -15.12 -2.39
C VAL A 42 -11.21 -16.32 -1.53
N CYS A 43 -11.01 -16.10 -0.24
CA CYS A 43 -10.86 -17.13 0.77
C CYS A 43 -12.06 -17.04 1.72
N ALA A 44 -12.81 -18.13 1.87
CA ALA A 44 -14.02 -18.19 2.68
C ALA A 44 -14.33 -19.66 3.01
N HIS A 45 -15.32 -19.89 3.87
CA HIS A 45 -15.85 -21.22 4.13
C HIS A 45 -16.23 -21.96 2.83
N GLU A 46 -15.96 -23.26 2.75
CA GLU A 46 -16.15 -24.10 1.55
C GLU A 46 -17.53 -23.95 0.89
N LYS A 47 -18.62 -23.92 1.68
CA LYS A 47 -19.99 -23.68 1.20
C LYS A 47 -20.14 -22.36 0.44
N ILE A 48 -19.45 -21.30 0.88
CA ILE A 48 -19.46 -20.00 0.20
C ILE A 48 -18.67 -20.09 -1.11
N ILE A 49 -17.51 -20.75 -1.10
CA ILE A 49 -16.70 -20.95 -2.31
C ILE A 49 -17.47 -21.78 -3.35
N ALA A 50 -18.10 -22.88 -2.95
CA ALA A 50 -18.92 -23.72 -3.82
C ALA A 50 -20.10 -22.94 -4.43
N TRP A 51 -20.76 -22.10 -3.64
CA TRP A 51 -21.82 -21.22 -4.13
C TRP A 51 -21.29 -20.16 -5.12
N LEU A 52 -20.15 -19.52 -4.82
CA LEU A 52 -19.53 -18.53 -5.71
C LEU A 52 -19.14 -19.14 -7.06
N ILE A 53 -18.57 -20.34 -7.07
CA ILE A 53 -18.24 -21.07 -8.31
C ILE A 53 -19.48 -21.26 -9.19
N GLN A 54 -20.65 -21.51 -8.58
CA GLN A 54 -21.91 -21.76 -9.30
C GLN A 54 -22.71 -20.50 -9.66
N LYS A 55 -22.49 -19.37 -8.96
CA LYS A 55 -23.35 -18.17 -9.08
C LYS A 55 -22.61 -16.91 -9.51
N ALA A 56 -21.31 -16.80 -9.30
CA ALA A 56 -20.56 -15.60 -9.63
C ALA A 56 -20.34 -15.50 -11.15
N ARG A 57 -21.18 -14.71 -11.83
CA ARG A 57 -21.06 -14.44 -13.27
C ARG A 57 -19.63 -14.05 -13.70
N PRO A 58 -18.88 -13.18 -12.95
CA PRO A 58 -17.51 -12.84 -13.33
C PRO A 58 -16.52 -14.03 -13.26
N TYR A 59 -16.81 -15.06 -12.47
CA TYR A 59 -16.02 -16.28 -12.43
C TYR A 59 -16.41 -17.23 -13.58
N ILE A 60 -17.71 -17.41 -13.80
CA ILE A 60 -18.26 -18.36 -14.79
C ILE A 60 -18.00 -17.92 -16.24
N TYR A 61 -18.13 -16.62 -16.52
CA TYR A 61 -18.08 -16.07 -17.88
C TYR A 61 -16.76 -15.34 -18.20
N SER A 62 -15.71 -15.59 -17.41
CA SER A 62 -14.37 -15.06 -17.68
C SER A 62 -13.41 -16.19 -18.02
N THR A 63 -12.43 -15.91 -18.86
CA THR A 63 -11.32 -16.84 -19.12
C THR A 63 -10.56 -17.08 -17.82
N ALA A 64 -10.26 -18.35 -17.54
CA ALA A 64 -9.45 -18.73 -16.38
C ALA A 64 -8.02 -18.14 -16.47
N SER A 65 -7.41 -17.89 -15.31
CA SER A 65 -6.01 -17.49 -15.23
C SER A 65 -5.09 -18.51 -15.90
N SER A 66 -4.07 -18.04 -16.60
CA SER A 66 -3.05 -18.91 -17.22
C SER A 66 -2.38 -19.82 -16.16
N PRO A 67 -2.10 -21.09 -16.48
CA PRO A 67 -1.33 -21.98 -15.60
C PRO A 67 0.03 -21.39 -15.17
N ALA A 68 0.69 -20.63 -16.05
CA ALA A 68 1.94 -19.95 -15.72
C ALA A 68 1.75 -18.90 -14.60
N LEU A 69 0.64 -18.15 -14.65
CA LEU A 69 0.29 -17.20 -13.60
C LEU A 69 -0.04 -17.93 -12.29
N ALA A 70 -0.77 -19.05 -12.35
CA ALA A 70 -1.05 -19.87 -11.16
C ALA A 70 0.24 -20.37 -10.49
N PHE A 71 1.20 -20.87 -11.27
CA PHE A 71 2.51 -21.27 -10.77
C PHE A 71 3.29 -20.10 -10.13
N ALA A 72 3.31 -18.94 -10.80
CA ALA A 72 3.95 -17.74 -10.25
C ALA A 72 3.31 -17.29 -8.93
N VAL A 73 1.97 -17.39 -8.81
CA VAL A 73 1.24 -17.07 -7.58
C VAL A 73 1.65 -18.00 -6.45
N LEU A 74 1.69 -19.31 -6.69
CA LEU A 74 2.15 -20.28 -5.68
C LEU A 74 3.55 -19.94 -5.18
N ARG A 75 4.48 -19.63 -6.10
CA ARG A 75 5.84 -19.24 -5.73
C ARG A 75 5.87 -17.91 -4.94
N SER A 76 5.08 -16.93 -5.36
CA SER A 76 4.98 -15.62 -4.68
C SER A 76 4.45 -15.78 -3.25
N ILE A 77 3.42 -16.61 -3.05
CA ILE A 77 2.89 -16.94 -1.72
C ILE A 77 3.95 -17.60 -0.86
N SER A 78 4.67 -18.59 -1.36
CA SER A 78 5.76 -19.22 -0.59
C SER A 78 6.87 -18.24 -0.19
N LEU A 79 7.20 -17.27 -1.07
CA LEU A 79 8.18 -16.23 -0.75
C LEU A 79 7.65 -15.25 0.31
N ILE A 80 6.36 -14.90 0.25
CA ILE A 80 5.69 -14.06 1.25
C ILE A 80 5.69 -14.74 2.62
N GLU A 81 5.33 -16.02 2.67
CA GLU A 81 5.20 -16.78 3.93
C GLU A 81 6.56 -17.04 4.59
N GLY A 82 7.57 -17.38 3.79
CA GLY A 82 8.89 -17.75 4.29
C GLY A 82 9.77 -16.58 4.75
N ASP A 83 11.00 -16.92 5.13
CA ASP A 83 11.97 -15.98 5.72
C ASP A 83 12.26 -14.77 4.85
N HIS A 84 12.20 -14.93 3.52
CA HIS A 84 12.39 -13.81 2.59
C HIS A 84 11.32 -12.73 2.81
N GLY A 85 10.04 -13.12 2.82
CA GLY A 85 8.92 -12.22 3.08
C GLY A 85 8.97 -11.65 4.49
N GLN A 86 9.36 -12.44 5.49
CA GLN A 86 9.54 -11.94 6.86
C GLN A 86 10.59 -10.82 6.93
N ARG A 87 11.75 -11.00 6.28
CA ARG A 87 12.80 -9.98 6.20
C ARG A 87 12.32 -8.72 5.49
N LEU A 88 11.57 -8.86 4.39
CA LEU A 88 11.01 -7.71 3.67
C LEU A 88 9.97 -6.95 4.51
N ARG A 89 9.08 -7.65 5.22
CA ARG A 89 8.11 -7.02 6.13
C ARG A 89 8.83 -6.28 7.25
N ALA A 90 9.83 -6.89 7.89
CA ALA A 90 10.63 -6.23 8.93
C ALA A 90 11.33 -4.97 8.41
N ARG A 91 11.94 -5.03 7.22
CA ARG A 91 12.57 -3.87 6.58
C ARG A 91 11.56 -2.77 6.26
N LEU A 92 10.38 -3.11 5.75
CA LEU A 92 9.32 -2.14 5.51
C LEU A 92 8.86 -1.47 6.82
N GLN A 93 8.71 -2.22 7.90
CA GLN A 93 8.36 -1.64 9.21
C GLN A 93 9.46 -0.69 9.72
N GLY A 94 10.74 -1.05 9.55
CA GLY A 94 11.86 -0.16 9.81
C GLY A 94 11.81 1.13 8.97
N ASN A 95 11.48 1.02 7.68
CA ASN A 95 11.30 2.15 6.79
C ASN A 95 10.12 3.06 7.21
N ILE A 96 9.00 2.47 7.65
CA ILE A 96 7.84 3.23 8.17
C ILE A 96 8.24 3.97 9.47
N ALA A 97 8.95 3.31 10.38
CA ALA A 97 9.42 3.93 11.62
C ALA A 97 10.40 5.07 11.35
N LEU A 98 11.36 4.88 10.44
CA LEU A 98 12.29 5.92 10.01
C LEU A 98 11.53 7.11 9.40
N TRP A 99 10.62 6.86 8.47
CA TRP A 99 9.78 7.91 7.89
C TRP A 99 9.05 8.71 8.97
N LYS A 100 8.35 8.03 9.89
CA LYS A 100 7.61 8.71 10.96
C LYS A 100 8.51 9.56 11.87
N LYS A 101 9.73 9.09 12.13
CA LYS A 101 10.72 9.78 12.96
C LYS A 101 11.28 11.03 12.28
N GLU A 102 11.64 10.92 11.01
CA GLU A 102 12.35 11.98 10.27
C GLU A 102 11.40 12.98 9.59
N SER A 103 10.18 12.57 9.23
CA SER A 103 9.21 13.43 8.58
C SER A 103 8.57 14.38 9.59
N THR A 104 9.03 15.63 9.62
CA THR A 104 8.46 16.71 10.43
C THR A 104 7.92 17.80 9.51
N PHE A 105 6.71 18.25 9.80
CA PHE A 105 5.99 19.25 9.00
C PHE A 105 5.38 20.30 9.92
N THR A 106 5.44 21.56 9.50
CA THR A 106 4.88 22.71 10.24
C THR A 106 3.58 23.21 9.62
N ARG A 107 3.37 22.95 8.32
CA ARG A 107 2.21 23.43 7.55
C ARG A 107 1.38 22.29 7.00
N TRP A 108 2.03 21.21 6.58
CA TRP A 108 1.37 19.99 6.13
C TRP A 108 1.13 19.04 7.31
N LYS A 109 0.21 18.10 7.11
CA LYS A 109 -0.14 17.12 8.13
C LYS A 109 0.10 15.71 7.63
N ARG A 110 1.06 15.01 8.23
CA ARG A 110 1.15 13.54 8.12
C ARG A 110 -0.11 12.93 8.74
N LEU A 111 -0.79 12.06 8.00
CA LEU A 111 -1.89 11.28 8.56
C LEU A 111 -1.33 10.04 9.25
N GLU A 112 -1.93 9.66 10.38
CA GLU A 112 -1.52 8.46 11.08
C GLU A 112 -1.76 7.21 10.23
N SER A 113 -0.72 6.37 10.15
CA SER A 113 -0.73 5.12 9.38
C SER A 113 0.43 4.24 9.82
N ASP A 114 0.11 3.02 10.24
CA ASP A 114 1.07 1.95 10.53
C ASP A 114 1.33 1.04 9.32
N THR A 115 0.84 1.44 8.15
CA THR A 115 0.95 0.66 6.91
C THR A 115 1.97 1.25 5.95
N ALA A 116 2.31 0.53 4.88
CA ALA A 116 3.16 1.05 3.81
C ALA A 116 2.64 2.37 3.18
N ILE A 117 1.34 2.66 3.29
CA ILE A 117 0.75 3.88 2.74
C ILE A 117 0.94 5.01 3.77
N GLN A 118 1.66 6.06 3.38
CA GLN A 118 1.99 7.21 4.24
C GLN A 118 1.43 8.48 3.61
N PRO A 119 0.23 8.94 4.00
CA PRO A 119 -0.40 10.11 3.38
C PRO A 119 0.08 11.42 4.01
N ILE A 120 0.29 12.44 3.19
CA ILE A 120 0.57 13.82 3.62
C ILE A 120 -0.58 14.71 3.13
N MET A 121 -1.37 15.25 4.05
CA MET A 121 -2.42 16.20 3.72
C MET A 121 -1.82 17.58 3.48
N VAL A 122 -2.11 18.13 2.30
CA VAL A 122 -1.57 19.42 1.83
C VAL A 122 -2.66 20.45 1.51
N GLY A 123 -3.94 20.04 1.59
CA GLY A 123 -5.09 20.94 1.47
C GLY A 123 -5.63 21.04 0.04
N SER A 124 -5.12 22.01 -0.73
CA SER A 124 -5.65 22.36 -2.06
C SER A 124 -5.17 21.41 -3.16
N ASN A 125 -5.93 21.34 -4.26
CA ASN A 125 -5.57 20.53 -5.43
C ASN A 125 -4.31 21.08 -6.11
N GLU A 126 -4.21 22.40 -6.15
CA GLU A 126 -3.16 23.18 -6.77
C GLU A 126 -1.85 22.94 -6.03
N THR A 127 -1.86 23.06 -4.70
CA THR A 127 -0.70 22.76 -3.84
C THR A 127 -0.26 21.31 -3.99
N ALA A 128 -1.20 20.36 -4.00
CA ALA A 128 -0.86 18.93 -4.16
C ALA A 128 -0.18 18.64 -5.52
N LEU A 129 -0.67 19.25 -6.61
CA LEU A 129 -0.08 19.10 -7.93
C LEU A 129 1.28 19.78 -8.05
N GLN A 130 1.42 20.99 -7.53
CA GLN A 130 2.69 21.72 -7.54
C GLN A 130 3.74 20.97 -6.74
N LEU A 131 3.38 20.47 -5.56
CA LEU A 131 4.30 19.70 -4.73
C LEU A 131 4.71 18.38 -5.40
N ALA A 132 3.77 17.65 -6.02
CA ALA A 132 4.10 16.43 -6.77
C ALA A 132 5.07 16.71 -7.92
N ARG A 133 4.88 17.81 -8.67
CA ARG A 133 5.80 18.22 -9.74
C ARG A 133 7.17 18.63 -9.21
N ALA A 134 7.22 19.36 -8.10
CA ALA A 134 8.48 19.75 -7.49
C ALA A 134 9.26 18.53 -7.00
N LEU A 135 8.59 17.58 -6.34
CA LEU A 135 9.20 16.33 -5.89
C LEU A 135 9.77 15.50 -7.06
N ASP A 136 9.06 15.46 -8.19
CA ASP A 136 9.50 14.79 -9.40
C ASP A 136 10.82 15.39 -9.94
N GLN A 137 10.99 16.72 -9.87
CA GLN A 137 12.26 17.39 -10.23
C GLN A 137 13.43 17.00 -9.31
N PHE A 138 13.15 16.56 -8.08
CA PHE A 138 14.14 16.01 -7.15
C PHE A 138 14.26 14.47 -7.26
N GLY A 139 13.61 13.83 -8.23
CA GLY A 139 13.66 12.38 -8.45
C GLY A 139 12.67 11.57 -7.62
N TYR A 140 11.68 12.21 -6.98
CA TYR A 140 10.67 11.55 -6.16
C TYR A 140 9.29 11.59 -6.82
N TRP A 141 8.92 10.47 -7.45
CA TRP A 141 7.61 10.34 -8.07
C TRP A 141 6.53 9.97 -7.03
N ILE A 142 5.74 10.96 -6.58
CA ILE A 142 4.70 10.77 -5.57
C ILE A 142 3.35 11.31 -6.10
N PRO A 143 2.32 10.46 -6.24
CA PRO A 143 1.05 10.89 -6.81
C PRO A 143 0.24 11.78 -5.84
N ALA A 144 -0.33 12.85 -6.40
CA ALA A 144 -1.34 13.67 -5.74
C ALA A 144 -2.74 13.05 -5.87
N ILE A 145 -3.39 12.80 -4.74
CA ILE A 145 -4.76 12.31 -4.65
C ILE A 145 -5.71 13.48 -4.40
N ARG A 146 -6.71 13.63 -5.27
CA ARG A 146 -7.64 14.77 -5.35
C ARG A 146 -9.09 14.27 -5.48
N PRO A 147 -10.11 15.12 -5.31
CA PRO A 147 -11.50 14.77 -5.61
C PRO A 147 -11.66 14.18 -7.03
N PRO A 148 -12.58 13.22 -7.25
CA PRO A 148 -13.57 12.71 -6.29
C PRO A 148 -13.04 11.65 -5.31
N THR A 149 -11.79 11.21 -5.45
CA THR A 149 -11.20 10.15 -4.62
C THR A 149 -11.05 10.55 -3.14
N VAL A 150 -10.96 11.84 -2.85
CA VAL A 150 -10.95 12.42 -1.50
C VAL A 150 -11.87 13.63 -1.42
N PRO A 151 -12.39 14.01 -0.23
CA PRO A 151 -13.22 15.20 -0.09
C PRO A 151 -12.51 16.48 -0.57
N LYS A 152 -13.29 17.48 -1.02
CA LYS A 152 -12.78 18.81 -1.37
C LYS A 152 -12.01 19.41 -0.19
N GLY A 153 -10.90 20.10 -0.48
CA GLY A 153 -10.01 20.70 0.53
C GLY A 153 -9.15 19.69 1.32
N LYS A 154 -9.22 18.39 0.99
CA LYS A 154 -8.42 17.32 1.62
C LYS A 154 -7.50 16.63 0.61
N ALA A 155 -7.01 17.37 -0.39
CA ALA A 155 -6.01 16.87 -1.31
C ALA A 155 -4.76 16.47 -0.53
N ARG A 156 -4.13 15.38 -0.95
CA ARG A 156 -3.02 14.76 -0.24
C ARG A 156 -2.04 14.13 -1.22
N LEU A 157 -0.77 14.10 -0.84
CA LEU A 157 0.17 13.17 -1.46
C LEU A 157 -0.03 11.78 -0.85
N ARG A 158 0.02 10.74 -1.68
CA ARG A 158 -0.05 9.35 -1.23
C ARG A 158 1.28 8.66 -1.50
N MET A 159 2.14 8.65 -0.49
CA MET A 159 3.36 7.88 -0.54
C MET A 159 3.07 6.42 -0.23
N THR A 160 3.80 5.52 -0.89
CA THR A 160 3.78 4.09 -0.59
C THR A 160 5.21 3.63 -0.39
N LEU A 161 5.60 3.40 0.85
CA LEU A 161 6.91 2.88 1.20
C LEU A 161 7.01 1.41 0.80
N SER A 162 8.21 1.01 0.41
CA SER A 162 8.56 -0.37 0.07
C SER A 162 9.75 -0.83 0.90
N ALA A 163 9.87 -2.13 1.10
CA ALA A 163 11.09 -2.74 1.62
C ALA A 163 12.31 -2.49 0.71
N ALA A 164 12.08 -2.17 -0.57
CA ALA A 164 13.16 -1.84 -1.51
C ALA A 164 13.80 -0.47 -1.25
N HIS A 165 13.08 0.46 -0.61
CA HIS A 165 13.64 1.78 -0.33
C HIS A 165 14.82 1.67 0.64
N THR A 166 15.86 2.45 0.39
CA THR A 166 17.01 2.58 1.28
C THR A 166 16.76 3.66 2.32
N LYS A 167 17.58 3.66 3.37
CA LYS A 167 17.54 4.69 4.43
C LYS A 167 17.77 6.08 3.83
N GLU A 168 18.76 6.19 2.95
CA GLU A 168 19.19 7.44 2.31
C GLU A 168 18.10 8.02 1.41
N GLN A 169 17.34 7.16 0.72
CA GLN A 169 16.19 7.60 -0.08
C GLN A 169 15.07 8.18 0.79
N ILE A 170 14.83 7.60 1.97
CA ILE A 170 13.79 8.08 2.90
C ILE A 170 14.23 9.39 3.55
N GLU A 171 15.45 9.46 4.07
CA GLU A 171 16.01 10.68 4.67
C GLU A 171 16.12 11.81 3.64
N GLY A 172 16.58 11.49 2.42
CA GLY A 172 16.62 12.43 1.31
C GLY A 172 15.25 13.00 0.96
N LEU A 173 14.21 12.15 0.93
CA LEU A 173 12.83 12.59 0.71
C LEU A 173 12.34 13.51 1.83
N CYS A 174 12.60 13.18 3.09
CA CYS A 174 12.25 14.03 4.23
C CYS A 174 12.90 15.42 4.11
N ASN A 175 14.19 15.47 3.75
CA ASN A 175 14.92 16.72 3.55
C ASN A 175 14.33 17.56 2.41
N VAL A 176 14.01 16.95 1.28
CA VAL A 176 13.38 17.65 0.14
C VAL A 176 12.00 18.19 0.53
N LEU A 177 11.18 17.39 1.21
CA LEU A 177 9.86 17.83 1.66
C LEU A 177 9.95 19.01 2.65
N SER A 178 10.86 18.95 3.61
CA SER A 178 11.09 20.05 4.58
C SER A 178 11.56 21.33 3.88
N LYS A 179 12.48 21.21 2.92
CA LYS A 179 12.94 22.32 2.08
C LYS A 179 11.79 22.94 1.28
N LEU A 180 10.96 22.12 0.65
CA LEU A 180 9.81 22.59 -0.14
C LEU A 180 8.76 23.26 0.74
N GLU A 181 8.46 22.71 1.92
CA GLU A 181 7.53 23.32 2.88
C GLU A 181 8.02 24.70 3.36
N SER A 182 9.31 24.82 3.66
CA SER A 182 9.94 26.08 4.10
C SER A 182 9.98 27.15 3.01
N SER A 183 9.96 26.76 1.73
CA SER A 183 9.93 27.68 0.58
C SER A 183 8.54 28.22 0.26
N LEU A 184 7.49 27.68 0.87
CA LEU A 184 6.13 28.16 0.64
C LEU A 184 5.95 29.56 1.25
N PRO A 185 5.26 30.49 0.56
CA PRO A 185 4.99 31.83 1.10
C PRO A 185 4.20 31.74 2.42
N PRO A 186 4.38 32.67 3.37
CA PRO A 186 3.64 32.69 4.62
C PRO A 186 2.12 32.60 4.36
N SER A 187 1.41 31.85 5.20
CA SER A 187 -0.05 31.74 5.15
C SER A 187 -0.72 33.02 5.64
#